data_AF-A0A659UA74-F1
#
_entry.id   AF-A0A659UA74-F1
#
_cell.length_a   1.000
_cell.length_b   1.000
_cell.length_c   1.000
_cell.angle_alpha   90.00
_cell.angle_beta   90.00
_cell.angle_gamma   90.00
#
_symmetry.space_group_name_H-M   'P 1'
#
loop_
_entity.id
_entity.type
_entity.pdbx_description
1 polymer ?
#
loop_
_entity_poly.entity_id
_entity_poly.type
_entity_poly.pdbx_seq_one_letter_code
_entity_poly.pdbx_strand_id
1 'polypeptide(L)'
;FTTNGMATDQGKTSNMHGLAIAAETLGKPIPEVGLTTFRAPYTPVTFGAIVSHARGPLFDPTRKTAIHPWAEAQGAVFEDVGQWKRAWYFPKAGEDMHAAVDRECVAV
;
A
#
# COMPACT_ATOMS: atom_id res chain seq x y z
N PHE A 1 -16.73 -10.51 -23.71
CA PHE A 1 -16.68 -9.89 -25.04
C PHE A 1 -17.13 -8.43 -25.01
N THR A 2 -18.35 -8.09 -24.59
CA THR A 2 -18.95 -6.74 -24.78
C THR A 2 -18.72 -5.71 -23.67
N THR A 3 -17.99 -6.02 -22.60
CA THR A 3 -17.76 -5.13 -21.43
C THR A 3 -19.02 -4.61 -20.70
N ASN A 4 -20.22 -5.12 -21.01
CA ASN A 4 -21.44 -4.73 -20.32
C ASN A 4 -21.31 -4.91 -18.80
N GLY A 5 -21.70 -3.88 -18.05
CA GLY A 5 -21.62 -3.86 -16.59
C GLY A 5 -20.26 -3.49 -15.99
N MET A 6 -19.24 -3.20 -16.80
CA MET A 6 -17.88 -2.90 -16.33
C MET A 6 -17.57 -1.41 -16.18
N ALA A 7 -18.52 -0.52 -16.46
CA ALA A 7 -18.36 0.93 -16.30
C ALA A 7 -18.39 1.34 -14.81
N THR A 8 -18.23 2.64 -14.54
CA THR A 8 -18.18 3.21 -13.18
C THR A 8 -19.48 3.07 -12.41
N ASP A 9 -20.60 2.89 -13.11
CA ASP A 9 -21.90 2.60 -12.54
C ASP A 9 -22.08 1.11 -12.17
N GLN A 10 -21.16 0.24 -12.61
CA GLN A 10 -21.18 -1.22 -12.38
C GLN A 10 -22.46 -1.88 -12.92
N GLY A 11 -22.99 -1.39 -14.04
CA GLY A 11 -24.14 -1.98 -14.71
C GLY A 11 -25.46 -1.85 -13.94
N LYS A 12 -25.56 -0.87 -13.03
CA LYS A 12 -26.78 -0.57 -12.27
C LYS A 12 -27.99 -0.39 -13.17
N THR A 13 -27.80 0.23 -14.33
CA THR A 13 -28.87 0.42 -15.33
C THR A 13 -28.70 -0.46 -16.57
N SER A 14 -27.56 -1.14 -16.77
CA SER A 14 -27.30 -1.87 -18.03
C SER A 14 -27.37 -3.40 -17.91
N ASN A 15 -27.15 -3.97 -16.72
CA ASN A 15 -27.03 -5.43 -16.59
C ASN A 15 -28.33 -6.17 -16.89
N MET A 16 -29.47 -5.66 -16.39
CA MET A 16 -30.77 -6.28 -16.66
C MET A 16 -31.14 -6.23 -18.15
N HIS A 17 -30.82 -5.14 -18.84
CA HIS A 17 -31.06 -5.05 -20.28
C HIS A 17 -30.14 -5.99 -21.07
N GLY A 18 -28.85 -6.06 -20.71
CA GLY A 18 -27.92 -7.01 -21.33
C GLY A 18 -28.33 -8.46 -21.13
N LEU A 19 -28.82 -8.81 -19.94
CA LEU A 19 -29.37 -10.14 -19.64
C LEU A 19 -30.64 -10.44 -20.43
N ALA A 20 -31.54 -9.47 -20.57
CA ALA A 20 -32.75 -9.64 -21.37
C ALA A 20 -32.41 -9.92 -22.85
N ILE A 21 -31.45 -9.18 -23.42
CA ILE A 21 -30.99 -9.40 -24.81
C ILE A 21 -30.36 -10.81 -24.95
N ALA A 22 -29.54 -11.23 -23.98
CA ALA A 22 -28.95 -12.56 -24.00
C ALA A 22 -30.01 -13.67 -23.87
N ALA A 23 -31.01 -13.48 -23.00
CA ALA A 23 -32.13 -14.40 -22.80
C ALA A 23 -32.94 -14.59 -24.09
N GLU A 24 -33.29 -13.48 -24.75
CA GLU A 24 -34.01 -13.49 -26.03
C GLU A 24 -33.19 -14.20 -27.12
N THR A 25 -31.90 -13.89 -27.23
CA THR A 25 -31.01 -14.49 -28.24
C THR A 25 -30.82 -15.99 -28.03
N LEU A 26 -30.83 -16.45 -26.77
CA LEU A 26 -30.63 -17.86 -26.41
C LEU A 26 -31.95 -18.65 -26.34
N GLY A 27 -33.10 -18.00 -26.44
CA GLY A 27 -34.41 -18.64 -26.23
C GLY A 27 -34.59 -19.21 -24.82
N LYS A 28 -33.98 -18.58 -23.81
CA LYS A 28 -34.02 -19.03 -22.40
C LYS A 28 -34.68 -17.98 -21.50
N PRO A 29 -35.36 -18.38 -20.42
CA PRO A 29 -35.82 -17.41 -19.42
C PRO A 29 -34.63 -16.78 -18.69
N ILE A 30 -34.78 -15.52 -18.25
CA ILE A 30 -33.70 -14.74 -17.60
C ILE A 30 -33.03 -15.48 -16.42
N PRO A 31 -33.76 -16.17 -15.51
CA PRO A 31 -33.12 -16.92 -14.42
C PRO A 31 -32.13 -17.99 -14.86
N GLU A 32 -32.30 -18.58 -16.06
CA GLU A 32 -31.39 -19.59 -16.61
C GLU A 32 -30.14 -19.00 -17.27
N VAL A 33 -30.19 -17.73 -17.70
CA VAL A 33 -28.99 -17.00 -18.14
C VAL A 33 -28.10 -16.67 -16.94
N GLY A 34 -28.71 -16.44 -15.78
CA GLY A 34 -28.03 -16.17 -14.51
C GLY A 34 -27.54 -14.73 -14.39
N LEU A 35 -27.32 -14.28 -13.16
CA LEU A 35 -26.75 -12.96 -12.89
C LEU A 35 -25.21 -13.02 -12.94
N THR A 36 -24.59 -11.89 -13.25
CA THR A 36 -23.15 -11.71 -13.02
C THR A 36 -22.84 -11.62 -11.53
N THR A 37 -21.63 -11.97 -11.11
CA THR A 37 -21.22 -11.87 -9.71
C THR A 37 -21.24 -10.43 -9.19
N PHE A 38 -21.92 -10.20 -8.06
CA PHE A 38 -21.85 -8.93 -7.34
C PHE A 38 -20.54 -8.84 -6.54
N ARG A 39 -19.85 -7.71 -6.64
CA ARG A 39 -18.56 -7.47 -5.97
C ARG A 39 -18.59 -6.15 -5.20
N ALA A 40 -17.83 -6.10 -4.11
CA ALA A 40 -17.54 -4.84 -3.44
C ALA A 40 -16.49 -4.03 -4.23
N PRO A 41 -16.47 -2.69 -4.10
CA PRO A 41 -17.44 -1.86 -3.38
C PRO A 41 -18.72 -1.58 -4.20
N TYR A 42 -19.86 -1.37 -3.53
CA TYR A 42 -21.15 -1.10 -4.19
C TYR A 42 -21.15 0.19 -5.05
N THR A 43 -20.42 1.20 -4.59
CA THR A 43 -20.11 2.45 -5.31
C THR A 43 -18.62 2.76 -5.16
N PRO A 44 -18.04 3.55 -6.07
CA PRO A 44 -16.62 3.91 -6.00
C PRO A 44 -16.24 4.54 -4.65
N VAL A 45 -15.10 4.12 -4.10
CA VAL A 45 -14.49 4.69 -2.88
C VAL A 45 -13.11 5.22 -3.23
N THR A 46 -12.74 6.38 -2.67
CA THR A 46 -11.40 6.95 -2.91
C THR A 46 -10.33 6.15 -2.20
N PHE A 47 -9.14 6.05 -2.80
CA PHE A 47 -8.02 5.31 -2.18
C PHE A 47 -7.58 5.96 -0.86
N GLY A 48 -7.70 7.28 -0.74
CA GLY A 48 -7.41 8.01 0.51
C GLY A 48 -8.31 7.58 1.67
N ALA A 49 -9.58 7.26 1.41
CA ALA A 49 -10.48 6.76 2.44
C ALA A 49 -10.08 5.34 2.91
N ILE A 50 -9.54 4.51 2.01
CA ILE A 50 -9.05 3.15 2.33
C ILE A 50 -7.75 3.23 3.15
N VAL A 51 -6.80 4.06 2.71
CA VAL A 51 -5.48 4.21 3.36
C VAL A 51 -5.59 4.93 4.71
N SER A 52 -6.52 5.88 4.83
CA SER A 52 -6.77 6.62 6.08
C SER A 52 -5.47 7.23 6.65
N HIS A 53 -5.17 6.99 7.93
CA HIS A 53 -4.00 7.49 8.62
C HIS A 53 -2.70 6.71 8.35
N ALA A 54 -2.75 5.59 7.62
CA ALA A 54 -1.57 4.79 7.27
C ALA A 54 -0.72 5.48 6.19
N ARG A 55 -0.12 6.63 6.54
CA ARG A 55 0.66 7.48 5.64
C ARG A 55 1.80 8.19 6.39
N GLY A 56 2.87 8.51 5.67
CA GLY A 56 4.02 9.22 6.23
C GLY A 56 4.65 8.45 7.41
N PRO A 57 4.98 9.11 8.54
CA PRO A 57 5.54 8.43 9.72
C PRO A 57 4.64 7.35 10.35
N LEU A 58 3.35 7.32 10.00
CA LEU A 58 2.38 6.32 10.49
C LEU A 58 2.16 5.17 9.50
N PHE A 59 2.86 5.16 8.36
CA PHE A 59 2.72 4.10 7.36
C PHE A 59 3.13 2.73 7.91
N ASP A 60 4.24 2.69 8.66
CA ASP A 60 4.72 1.51 9.37
C ASP A 60 5.42 1.94 10.67
N PRO A 61 5.31 1.19 11.79
CA PRO A 61 5.92 1.59 13.05
C PRO A 61 7.44 1.76 12.96
N THR A 62 7.94 2.86 13.49
CA THR A 62 9.38 3.09 13.68
C THR A 62 9.78 2.68 15.09
N ARG A 63 10.46 1.54 15.22
CA ARG A 63 10.95 1.00 16.49
C ARG A 63 12.31 1.61 16.83
N LYS A 64 12.42 2.13 18.05
CA LYS A 64 13.63 2.75 18.61
C LYS A 64 14.07 1.99 19.85
N THR A 65 15.38 1.82 20.04
CA THR A 65 15.92 1.18 21.26
C THR A 65 15.92 2.17 22.42
N ALA A 66 16.12 1.69 23.65
CA ALA A 66 16.22 2.56 24.83
C ALA A 66 17.37 3.58 24.75
N ILE A 67 18.44 3.27 24.01
CA ILE A 67 19.60 4.16 23.80
C ILE A 67 19.47 5.06 22.57
N HIS A 68 18.35 5.00 21.84
CA HIS A 68 18.16 5.79 20.62
C HIS A 68 18.33 7.32 20.84
N PRO A 69 17.83 7.93 21.93
CA PRO A 69 18.08 9.35 22.21
C PRO A 69 19.56 9.68 22.40
N TRP A 70 20.33 8.77 22.98
CA TRP A 70 21.78 8.95 23.12
C TRP A 70 22.47 8.90 21.75
N ALA A 71 22.11 7.94 20.90
CA ALA A 71 22.67 7.84 19.56
C ALA A 71 22.35 9.07 18.70
N GLU A 72 21.11 9.57 18.75
CA GLU A 72 20.71 10.82 18.08
C GLU A 72 21.56 12.01 18.60
N ALA A 73 21.76 12.12 19.91
CA ALA A 73 22.58 13.17 20.51
C ALA A 73 24.07 13.08 20.15
N GLN A 74 24.59 11.89 19.85
CA GLN A 74 25.96 11.67 19.35
C GLN A 74 26.09 11.83 17.83
N GLY A 75 25.01 12.20 17.13
CA GLY A 75 25.02 12.41 15.68
C GLY A 75 25.04 11.12 14.87
N ALA A 76 24.52 10.01 15.41
CA ALA A 76 24.42 8.77 14.65
C ALA A 76 23.61 8.95 13.37
N VAL A 77 24.08 8.35 12.28
CA VAL A 77 23.28 8.11 11.08
C VAL A 77 22.52 6.80 11.28
N PHE A 78 21.25 6.72 10.84
CA PHE A 78 20.40 5.55 11.07
C PHE A 78 20.07 4.81 9.78
N GLU A 79 20.01 3.49 9.87
CA GLU A 79 19.49 2.60 8.83
C GLU A 79 18.15 1.96 9.26
N ASP A 80 17.32 1.60 8.28
CA ASP A 80 16.10 0.82 8.47
C ASP A 80 16.41 -0.68 8.41
N VAL A 81 16.31 -1.36 9.55
CA VAL A 81 16.47 -2.82 9.64
C VAL A 81 15.12 -3.42 10.01
N GLY A 82 14.31 -3.69 8.99
CA GLY A 82 12.88 -3.91 9.15
C GLY A 82 12.22 -2.64 9.71
N GLN A 83 11.49 -2.78 10.80
CA GLN A 83 10.86 -1.65 11.51
C GLN A 83 11.82 -0.90 12.46
N TRP A 84 13.05 -1.37 12.64
CA TRP A 84 14.00 -0.76 13.58
C TRP A 84 14.85 0.33 12.94
N LYS A 85 14.95 1.48 13.61
CA LYS A 85 15.99 2.49 13.34
C LYS A 85 17.24 2.15 14.15
N ARG A 86 18.21 1.51 13.50
CA ARG A 86 19.49 1.15 14.11
C ARG A 86 20.54 2.18 13.76
N ALA A 87 21.42 2.50 14.72
CA ALA A 87 22.58 3.33 14.44
C ALA A 87 23.45 2.59 13.41
N TRP A 88 23.68 3.23 12.28
CA TRP A 88 24.45 2.72 11.16
C TRP A 88 25.94 3.02 11.35
N TYR A 89 26.28 4.28 11.64
CA TYR A 89 27.63 4.76 11.97
C TYR A 89 27.55 6.12 12.67
N PHE A 90 28.66 6.56 13.30
CA PHE A 90 28.78 7.81 14.05
C PHE A 90 29.86 8.72 13.43
N PRO A 91 29.49 9.56 12.44
CA PRO A 91 30.46 10.43 11.77
C PRO A 91 30.93 11.57 12.68
N LYS A 92 32.21 11.92 12.57
CA LYS A 92 32.74 13.19 13.07
C LYS A 92 32.66 14.27 12.00
N ALA A 93 32.81 15.52 12.41
CA ALA A 93 32.77 16.66 11.49
C ALA A 93 33.78 16.48 10.34
N GLY A 94 33.28 16.52 9.10
CA GLY A 94 34.08 16.37 7.88
C GLY A 94 34.27 14.93 7.40
N GLU A 95 33.76 13.92 8.11
CA GLU A 95 33.82 12.54 7.65
C GLU A 95 32.63 12.19 6.74
N ASP A 96 32.91 11.42 5.69
CA ASP A 96 31.88 10.66 4.99
C ASP A 96 31.67 9.29 5.66
N MET A 97 30.76 8.48 5.11
CA MET A 97 30.46 7.15 5.66
C MET A 97 31.70 6.26 5.72
N HIS A 98 32.51 6.22 4.67
CA HIS A 98 33.66 5.31 4.61
C HIS A 98 34.74 5.74 5.62
N ALA A 99 35.05 7.03 5.67
CA ALA A 99 36.00 7.56 6.65
C ALA A 99 35.56 7.29 8.10
N ALA A 100 34.26 7.47 8.40
CA ALA A 100 33.70 7.20 9.73
C ALA A 100 33.77 5.70 10.08
N VAL A 101 33.33 4.82 9.17
CA VAL A 101 33.33 3.37 9.38
C VAL A 101 34.75 2.82 9.47
N ASP A 102 35.68 3.25 8.60
CA ASP A 102 37.08 2.84 8.64
C ASP A 102 37.72 3.20 9.98
N ARG A 103 37.47 4.42 10.48
CA ARG A 103 37.92 4.86 11.81
C ARG A 103 37.32 4.00 12.93
N GLU A 104 36.02 3.71 12.87
CA GLU A 104 35.33 2.89 13.87
C GLU A 104 35.88 1.45 13.88
N CYS A 105 36.08 0.84 12.72
CA CYS A 105 36.63 -0.51 12.59
C CYS A 105 38.04 -0.64 13.17
N VAL A 106 38.88 0.39 13.03
CA VAL A 106 40.25 0.40 13.60
C VAL A 106 40.24 0.65 15.11
N ALA A 107 39.21 1.33 15.64
CA ALA A 107 39.15 1.72 17.05
C ALA A 107 38.64 0.63 18.00
N VAL A 108 38.01 -0.43 17.46
CA VAL A 108 37.47 -1.59 18.21
C VAL A 108 38.52 -2.68 18.36
#